data_AF-A0AAV7JIW1-F1
#
_entry.id   AF-A0AAV7JIW1-F1
#
_cell.length_a   1.000
_cell.length_b   1.000
_cell.length_c   1.000
_cell.angle_alpha   90.00
_cell.angle_beta   90.00
_cell.angle_gamma   90.00
#
_symmetry.space_group_name_H-M   'P 1'
#
loop_
_entity.id
_entity.type
_entity.pdbx_description
1 polymer ?
#
loop_
_entity_poly.entity_id
_entity_poly.type
_entity_poly.pdbx_seq_one_letter_code
_entity_poly.pdbx_strand_id
1 'polypeptide(L)'
;MKEDYENVKQLLLKINYAEFNWQLCGDFKMLGFLLGLQGSYTKYSCFLCLWNSRADGEHYKKIQWPPRKELMPGKYNVIKEPLVCREKVLLSPLHIKLGLVKQFVKALDFEGESFPEIRAMFPKLSDAKLKGGIFVGPQITTMLKSRTLEDKMTETERRAWQAFRDVVNGF
;
A
#
# COMPACT_ATOMS: atom_id res chain seq x y z
N MET A 1 3.38 -17.12 -17.06
CA MET A 1 4.63 -16.86 -16.33
C MET A 1 4.26 -16.55 -14.88
N LYS A 2 4.96 -17.16 -13.90
CA LYS A 2 4.67 -16.93 -12.48
C LYS A 2 5.35 -15.62 -12.03
N GLU A 3 4.67 -14.84 -11.21
CA GLU A 3 5.25 -13.63 -10.64
C GLU A 3 6.14 -14.00 -9.44
N ASP A 4 7.44 -14.14 -9.70
CA ASP A 4 8.47 -14.46 -8.71
C ASP A 4 9.81 -13.80 -9.06
N TYR A 5 10.74 -13.83 -8.11
CA TYR A 5 12.05 -13.20 -8.23
C TYR A 5 12.82 -13.63 -9.48
N GLU A 6 12.81 -14.92 -9.83
CA GLU A 6 13.63 -15.43 -10.94
C GLU A 6 13.05 -14.99 -12.28
N ASN A 7 11.72 -15.05 -12.44
CA ASN A 7 11.09 -14.56 -13.66
C ASN A 7 11.25 -13.05 -13.83
N VAL A 8 11.21 -12.27 -12.75
CA VAL A 8 11.49 -10.81 -12.79
C VAL A 8 12.93 -10.55 -13.19
N LYS A 9 13.89 -11.31 -12.64
CA LYS A 9 15.30 -11.23 -13.03
C LYS A 9 15.49 -11.50 -14.53
N GLN A 10 14.89 -12.57 -15.04
CA GLN A 10 14.94 -12.89 -16.47
C GLN A 10 14.31 -11.79 -17.33
N LEU A 11 13.18 -11.21 -16.90
CA LEU A 11 12.56 -10.08 -17.58
C LEU A 11 13.50 -8.87 -17.69
N LEU A 12 14.15 -8.49 -16.59
CA LEU A 12 15.10 -7.36 -16.55
C LEU A 12 16.30 -7.58 -17.49
N LEU A 13 16.78 -8.82 -17.61
CA LEU A 13 17.83 -9.18 -18.57
C LEU A 13 17.34 -9.04 -20.01
N LYS A 14 16.12 -9.48 -20.32
CA LYS A 14 15.55 -9.43 -21.67
C LYS A 14 15.29 -8.02 -22.16
N ILE A 15 14.96 -7.09 -21.26
CA ILE A 15 14.78 -5.67 -21.60
C ILE A 15 16.08 -4.87 -21.47
N ASN A 16 17.21 -5.54 -21.19
CA ASN A 16 18.52 -4.92 -21.01
C ASN A 16 18.51 -3.76 -19.99
N TYR A 17 17.84 -3.96 -18.86
CA TYR A 17 17.66 -2.91 -17.85
C TYR A 17 18.99 -2.33 -17.35
N ALA A 18 20.05 -3.13 -17.29
CA ALA A 18 21.37 -2.69 -16.83
C ALA A 18 21.95 -1.55 -17.69
N GLU A 19 21.67 -1.54 -18.99
CA GLU A 19 22.11 -0.48 -19.90
C GLU A 19 21.28 0.80 -19.74
N PHE A 20 19.96 0.67 -19.70
CA PHE A 20 19.07 1.83 -19.70
C PHE A 20 18.84 2.45 -18.33
N ASN A 21 18.91 1.64 -17.26
CA ASN A 21 18.84 2.07 -15.86
C ASN A 21 17.63 2.99 -15.55
N TRP A 22 16.46 2.62 -16.11
CA TRP A 22 15.21 3.37 -15.97
C TRP A 22 14.72 3.45 -14.52
N GLN A 23 13.90 4.45 -14.22
CA GLN A 23 13.14 4.44 -12.98
C GLN A 23 12.02 3.40 -13.06
N LEU A 24 11.79 2.67 -11.97
CA LEU A 24 10.79 1.61 -11.89
C LEU A 24 9.71 1.98 -10.89
N CYS A 25 8.47 1.83 -11.29
CA CYS A 25 7.31 1.98 -10.43
C CYS A 25 6.50 0.69 -10.48
N GLY A 26 6.07 0.21 -9.32
CA GLY A 26 5.31 -1.02 -9.20
C GLY A 26 4.58 -1.10 -7.87
N ASP A 27 3.74 -2.11 -7.73
CA ASP A 27 3.14 -2.42 -6.43
C ASP A 27 4.20 -2.93 -5.43
N PHE A 28 3.86 -2.93 -4.15
CA PHE A 28 4.79 -3.33 -3.09
C PHE A 28 5.29 -4.77 -3.21
N LYS A 29 4.56 -5.66 -3.89
CA LYS A 29 4.97 -7.05 -4.10
C LYS A 29 6.08 -7.12 -5.15
N MET A 30 5.89 -6.43 -6.29
CA MET A 30 6.93 -6.28 -7.31
C MET A 30 8.17 -5.58 -6.76
N LEU A 31 8.00 -4.53 -5.96
CA LEU A 31 9.13 -3.87 -5.29
C LEU A 31 9.87 -4.83 -4.34
N GLY A 32 9.14 -5.72 -3.67
CA GLY A 32 9.71 -6.79 -2.85
C GLY A 32 10.62 -7.71 -3.66
N PHE A 33 10.19 -8.14 -4.85
CA PHE A 33 11.04 -8.94 -5.74
C PHE A 33 12.25 -8.17 -6.26
N LEU A 34 12.06 -6.93 -6.71
CA LEU A 34 13.13 -6.08 -7.23
C LEU A 34 14.22 -5.79 -6.18
N LEU A 35 13.84 -5.69 -4.91
CA LEU A 35 14.76 -5.38 -3.81
C LEU A 35 15.15 -6.61 -2.97
N GLY A 36 14.80 -7.82 -3.44
CA GLY A 36 15.18 -9.08 -2.80
C GLY A 36 14.58 -9.32 -1.41
N LEU A 37 13.47 -8.65 -1.10
CA LEU A 37 12.78 -8.78 0.18
C LEU A 37 12.02 -10.10 0.27
N GLN A 38 11.94 -10.62 1.49
CA GLN A 38 11.10 -11.76 1.81
C GLN A 38 9.62 -11.33 1.74
N GLY A 39 8.85 -12.03 0.90
CA GLY A 39 7.40 -11.88 0.86
C GLY A 39 6.70 -12.42 2.11
N SER A 40 5.37 -12.24 2.16
CA SER A 40 4.50 -12.65 3.27
C SER A 40 4.63 -11.77 4.52
N TYR A 41 4.09 -12.23 5.66
CA TYR A 41 4.09 -11.50 6.92
C TYR A 41 5.45 -11.55 7.61
N THR A 42 6.34 -10.61 7.27
CA THR A 42 7.74 -10.56 7.72
C THR A 42 7.99 -9.43 8.69
N LYS A 43 9.03 -9.56 9.52
CA LYS A 43 9.36 -8.62 10.60
C LYS A 43 9.76 -7.25 10.05
N TYR A 44 10.65 -7.22 9.08
CA TYR A 44 11.20 -6.00 8.48
C TYR A 44 10.82 -5.93 6.99
N SER A 45 9.55 -5.70 6.71
CA SER A 45 8.99 -5.69 5.34
C SER A 45 9.26 -4.41 4.55
N CYS A 46 9.59 -3.30 5.23
CA CYS A 46 9.87 -2.03 4.57
C CYS A 46 11.29 -1.98 4.00
N PHE A 47 11.45 -1.51 2.76
CA PHE A 47 12.76 -1.33 2.11
C PHE A 47 13.42 0.03 2.42
N LEU A 48 12.68 0.97 3.01
CA LEU A 48 13.18 2.29 3.40
C LEU A 48 13.66 2.33 4.85
N CYS A 49 12.98 1.63 5.76
CA CYS A 49 13.28 1.63 7.18
C CYS A 49 13.16 0.24 7.80
N LEU A 50 13.70 0.08 9.01
CA LEU A 50 13.60 -1.11 9.83
C LEU A 50 12.31 -1.10 10.66
N TRP A 51 11.18 -0.82 10.00
CA TRP A 51 9.86 -0.93 10.63
C TRP A 51 9.64 -2.37 11.09
N ASN A 52 9.38 -2.56 12.38
CA ASN A 52 9.21 -3.87 12.98
C ASN A 52 7.71 -4.21 13.06
N SER A 53 7.22 -5.02 12.14
CA SER A 53 5.81 -5.43 12.07
C SER A 53 5.33 -6.22 13.28
N ARG A 54 6.23 -6.71 14.13
CA ARG A 54 5.93 -7.49 15.34
C ARG A 54 5.94 -6.65 16.62
N ALA A 55 6.14 -5.33 16.52
CA ALA A 55 6.20 -4.41 17.64
C ALA A 55 4.89 -3.63 17.81
N ASP A 56 3.77 -4.34 17.96
CA ASP A 56 2.42 -3.76 17.95
C ASP A 56 2.24 -2.63 18.96
N GLY A 57 2.86 -2.76 20.15
CA GLY A 57 2.83 -1.72 21.20
C GLY A 57 3.55 -0.41 20.84
N GLU A 58 4.37 -0.41 19.79
CA GLU A 58 5.16 0.73 19.31
C GLU A 58 4.58 1.37 18.04
N HIS A 59 3.73 0.66 17.27
CA HIS A 59 3.30 1.10 15.93
C HIS A 59 2.65 2.48 15.91
N TYR A 60 1.94 2.85 16.98
CA TYR A 60 1.24 4.13 17.09
C TYR A 60 1.92 5.13 18.03
N LYS A 61 3.10 4.79 18.56
CA LYS A 61 3.91 5.67 19.43
C LYS A 61 5.17 6.14 18.71
N LYS A 62 5.74 5.26 17.89
CA LYS A 62 6.99 5.49 17.17
C LYS A 62 6.71 5.88 15.74
N ILE A 63 6.89 7.17 15.46
CA ILE A 63 6.78 7.74 14.12
C ILE A 63 8.02 7.38 13.29
N GLN A 64 9.22 7.53 13.86
CA GLN A 64 10.48 7.35 13.15
C GLN A 64 11.12 5.99 13.47
N TRP A 65 11.23 5.14 12.45
CA TRP A 65 11.95 3.86 12.52
C TRP A 65 13.37 4.02 11.96
N PRO A 66 14.36 3.26 12.48
CA PRO A 66 15.73 3.37 11.98
C PRO A 66 15.78 3.18 10.46
N PRO A 67 16.50 4.02 9.71
CA PRO A 67 16.58 3.88 8.27
C PRO A 67 17.26 2.55 7.91
N ARG A 68 16.77 1.90 6.86
CA ARG A 68 17.41 0.71 6.31
C ARG A 68 18.61 1.18 5.50
N LYS A 69 19.82 0.97 6.02
CA LYS A 69 21.05 1.42 5.35
C LYS A 69 21.37 0.57 4.11
N GLU A 70 21.22 -0.74 4.24
CA GLU A 70 21.65 -1.73 3.24
C GLU A 70 20.59 -2.79 2.97
N LEU A 71 20.67 -3.41 1.79
CA LEU A 71 19.83 -4.54 1.36
C LEU A 71 20.69 -5.80 1.21
N MET A 72 21.35 -6.23 2.28
CA MET A 72 22.21 -7.42 2.26
C MET A 72 21.42 -8.69 2.56
N PRO A 73 21.51 -9.75 1.72
CA PRO A 73 20.87 -11.03 2.01
C PRO A 73 21.23 -11.60 3.37
N GLY A 74 20.25 -12.19 4.04
CA GLY A 74 20.38 -12.72 5.40
C GLY A 74 20.14 -11.69 6.50
N LYS A 75 20.10 -10.39 6.19
CA LYS A 75 19.78 -9.34 7.17
C LYS A 75 18.39 -8.77 6.95
N TYR A 76 17.68 -8.50 8.05
CA TYR A 76 16.44 -7.73 8.08
C TYR A 76 15.43 -8.12 6.98
N ASN A 77 15.20 -9.43 6.82
CA ASN A 77 14.28 -10.02 5.84
C ASN A 77 14.63 -9.78 4.35
N VAL A 78 15.87 -9.45 4.04
CA VAL A 78 16.40 -9.56 2.67
C VAL A 78 16.85 -11.00 2.46
N ILE A 79 16.33 -11.67 1.43
CA ILE A 79 16.61 -13.10 1.14
C ILE A 79 17.28 -13.33 -0.21
N LYS A 80 17.32 -12.30 -1.06
CA LYS A 80 17.95 -12.31 -2.38
C LYS A 80 18.66 -10.98 -2.59
N GLU A 81 19.63 -10.99 -3.49
CA GLU A 81 20.29 -9.75 -3.92
C GLU A 81 19.25 -8.81 -4.59
N PRO A 82 19.33 -7.50 -4.38
CA PRO A 82 18.54 -6.54 -5.15
C PRO A 82 18.84 -6.66 -6.65
N LEU A 83 17.79 -6.72 -7.46
CA LEU A 83 17.90 -6.74 -8.92
C LEU A 83 18.14 -5.35 -9.50
N VAL A 84 17.80 -4.30 -8.74
CA VAL A 84 17.87 -2.89 -9.16
C VAL A 84 18.34 -2.02 -7.99
N CYS A 85 18.94 -0.86 -8.31
CA CYS A 85 19.27 0.14 -7.30
C CYS A 85 17.99 0.66 -6.63
N ARG A 86 18.00 0.75 -5.30
CA ARG A 86 16.84 1.23 -4.52
C ARG A 86 16.43 2.64 -4.92
N GLU A 87 17.39 3.47 -5.32
CA GLU A 87 17.20 4.87 -5.71
C GLU A 87 16.48 5.00 -7.06
N LYS A 88 16.34 3.90 -7.82
CA LYS A 88 15.56 3.83 -9.06
C LYS A 88 14.11 3.44 -8.82
N VAL A 89 13.76 3.02 -7.61
CA VAL A 89 12.39 2.63 -7.26
C VAL A 89 11.56 3.86 -6.88
N LEU A 90 10.44 4.03 -7.58
CA LEU A 90 9.41 5.01 -7.29
C LEU A 90 8.25 4.34 -6.55
N LEU A 91 7.77 5.00 -5.50
CA LEU A 91 6.53 4.62 -4.82
C LEU A 91 5.35 5.22 -5.57
N SER A 92 4.45 4.38 -6.06
CA SER A 92 3.20 4.84 -6.67
C SER A 92 2.26 5.37 -5.59
N PRO A 93 1.82 6.66 -5.65
CA PRO A 93 0.78 7.17 -4.77
C PRO A 93 -0.50 6.36 -4.85
N LEU A 94 -0.82 5.78 -6.01
CA LEU A 94 -2.02 4.98 -6.22
C LEU A 94 -2.08 3.77 -5.29
N HIS A 95 -0.98 3.02 -5.14
CA HIS A 95 -0.97 1.83 -4.28
C HIS A 95 -1.12 2.16 -2.79
N ILE A 96 -0.61 3.33 -2.37
CA ILE A 96 -0.82 3.85 -1.02
C ILE A 96 -2.29 4.21 -0.82
N LYS A 97 -2.89 4.97 -1.75
CA LYS A 97 -4.31 5.38 -1.70
C LYS A 97 -5.25 4.17 -1.66
N LEU A 98 -4.99 3.16 -2.48
CA LEU A 98 -5.73 1.89 -2.50
C LEU A 98 -5.60 1.12 -1.18
N GLY A 99 -4.40 1.07 -0.60
CA GLY A 99 -4.17 0.41 0.69
C GLY A 99 -4.91 1.09 1.84
N LEU A 100 -4.89 2.42 1.89
CA LEU A 100 -5.50 3.21 2.95
C LEU A 100 -7.03 3.15 2.93
N VAL A 101 -7.66 3.36 1.76
CA VAL A 101 -9.13 3.26 1.66
C VAL A 101 -9.62 1.86 2.02
N LYS A 102 -8.84 0.83 1.66
CA LYS A 102 -9.16 -0.54 2.01
C LYS A 102 -9.19 -0.75 3.52
N GLN A 103 -8.18 -0.24 4.23
CA GLN A 103 -8.16 -0.33 5.69
C GLN A 103 -9.27 0.49 6.34
N PHE A 104 -9.52 1.71 5.82
CA PHE A 104 -10.61 2.56 6.29
C PHE A 104 -11.96 1.83 6.20
N VAL A 105 -12.34 1.34 5.01
CA VAL A 105 -13.64 0.69 4.81
C VAL A 105 -13.74 -0.62 5.61
N LYS A 106 -12.66 -1.39 5.73
CA LYS A 106 -12.65 -2.61 6.56
C LYS A 106 -12.84 -2.35 8.06
N ALA A 107 -12.56 -1.13 8.51
CA ALA A 107 -12.68 -0.74 9.91
C ALA A 107 -14.01 -0.03 10.23
N LEU A 108 -14.83 0.28 9.21
CA LEU A 108 -16.15 0.87 9.41
C LEU A 108 -17.09 -0.11 10.11
N ASP A 109 -18.05 0.46 10.84
CA ASP A 109 -19.22 -0.29 11.26
C ASP A 109 -20.14 -0.49 10.03
N PHE A 110 -20.30 -1.75 9.61
CA PHE A 110 -21.13 -2.06 8.45
C PHE A 110 -22.63 -1.86 8.68
N GLU A 111 -23.05 -1.76 9.94
CA GLU A 111 -24.42 -1.40 10.32
C GLU A 111 -24.58 0.10 10.63
N GLY A 112 -23.46 0.84 10.72
CA GLY A 112 -23.44 2.29 10.91
C GLY A 112 -23.87 3.05 9.65
N GLU A 113 -24.23 4.33 9.77
CA GLU A 113 -24.84 5.08 8.65
C GLU A 113 -23.92 5.30 7.43
N SER A 114 -22.59 5.26 7.63
CA SER A 114 -21.61 5.53 6.58
C SER A 114 -21.51 4.40 5.54
N PHE A 115 -21.63 3.12 5.94
CA PHE A 115 -21.50 2.00 5.01
C PHE A 115 -22.69 1.85 4.04
N PRO A 116 -23.96 2.00 4.46
CA PRO A 116 -25.11 2.09 3.56
C PRO A 116 -24.97 3.21 2.52
N GLU A 117 -24.40 4.36 2.88
CA GLU A 117 -24.13 5.45 1.92
C GLU A 117 -23.09 5.02 0.88
N ILE A 118 -22.00 4.36 1.29
CA ILE A 118 -21.01 3.79 0.34
C ILE A 118 -21.66 2.76 -0.59
N ARG A 119 -22.55 1.91 -0.06
CA ARG A 119 -23.30 0.93 -0.86
C ARG A 119 -24.19 1.61 -1.88
N ALA A 120 -24.89 2.69 -1.49
CA ALA A 120 -25.75 3.47 -2.36
C ALA A 120 -24.97 4.20 -3.46
N MET A 121 -23.75 4.67 -3.17
CA MET A 121 -22.86 5.30 -4.16
C MET A 121 -22.40 4.32 -5.25
N PHE A 122 -22.30 3.02 -4.94
CA PHE A 122 -21.76 2.02 -5.85
C PHE A 122 -22.67 0.78 -5.97
N PRO A 123 -23.90 0.91 -6.49
CA PRO A 123 -24.88 -0.18 -6.53
C PRO A 123 -24.46 -1.37 -7.41
N LYS A 124 -23.45 -1.18 -8.28
CA LYS A 124 -22.88 -2.23 -9.12
C LYS A 124 -21.79 -3.06 -8.43
N LEU A 125 -21.31 -2.64 -7.26
CA LEU A 125 -20.35 -3.41 -6.48
C LEU A 125 -21.10 -4.36 -5.54
N SER A 126 -20.59 -5.58 -5.42
CA SER A 126 -21.11 -6.52 -4.44
C SER A 126 -20.70 -6.11 -3.03
N ASP A 127 -21.53 -6.47 -2.05
CA ASP A 127 -21.23 -6.29 -0.63
C ASP A 127 -19.85 -6.86 -0.23
N ALA A 128 -19.48 -8.01 -0.81
CA ALA A 128 -18.16 -8.61 -0.58
C ALA A 128 -17.01 -7.70 -1.05
N LYS A 129 -17.15 -7.01 -2.19
CA LYS A 129 -16.15 -6.05 -2.66
C LYS A 129 -16.11 -4.80 -1.80
N LEU A 130 -17.28 -4.28 -1.41
CA LEU A 130 -17.41 -3.11 -0.55
C LEU A 130 -16.79 -3.37 0.83
N LYS A 131 -17.23 -4.42 1.55
CA LYS A 131 -16.66 -4.83 2.85
C LYS A 131 -15.18 -5.19 2.75
N GLY A 132 -14.74 -5.70 1.61
CA GLY A 132 -13.34 -5.97 1.31
C GLY A 132 -12.48 -4.72 1.07
N GLY A 133 -13.10 -3.54 0.98
CA GLY A 133 -12.43 -2.28 0.68
C GLY A 133 -11.85 -2.23 -0.74
N ILE A 134 -12.48 -2.93 -1.69
CA ILE A 134 -11.96 -3.09 -3.06
C ILE A 134 -12.56 -2.00 -3.94
N PHE A 135 -11.80 -0.93 -4.14
CA PHE A 135 -12.18 0.21 -4.98
C PHE A 135 -11.14 0.49 -6.06
N VAL A 136 -11.56 1.13 -7.14
CA VAL A 136 -10.66 1.70 -8.16
C VAL A 136 -10.48 3.21 -7.94
N GLY A 137 -9.42 3.79 -8.52
CA GLY A 137 -9.10 5.22 -8.37
C GLY A 137 -10.29 6.18 -8.57
N PRO A 138 -11.11 6.02 -9.64
CA PRO A 138 -12.30 6.84 -9.83
C PRO A 138 -13.32 6.75 -8.68
N GLN A 139 -13.56 5.56 -8.13
CA GLN A 139 -14.51 5.36 -7.03
C GLN A 139 -14.03 6.04 -5.76
N ILE A 140 -12.74 5.91 -5.44
CA ILE A 140 -12.13 6.62 -4.29
C ILE A 140 -12.29 8.14 -4.47
N THR A 141 -12.04 8.64 -5.69
CA THR A 141 -12.21 10.06 -5.99
C THR A 141 -13.66 10.53 -5.80
N THR A 142 -14.64 9.70 -6.19
CA THR A 142 -16.06 9.98 -5.96
C THR A 142 -16.39 10.03 -4.47
N MET A 143 -15.89 9.07 -3.67
CA MET A 143 -16.07 9.08 -2.22
C MET A 143 -15.50 10.35 -1.59
N LEU A 144 -14.28 10.75 -1.94
CA LEU A 144 -13.59 11.93 -1.39
C LEU A 144 -14.33 13.25 -1.66
N LYS A 145 -15.17 13.30 -2.69
CA LYS A 145 -15.98 14.48 -3.05
C LYS A 145 -17.37 14.47 -2.39
N SER A 146 -17.78 13.35 -1.81
CA SER A 146 -19.12 13.18 -1.26
C SER A 146 -19.22 13.79 0.14
N ARG A 147 -19.90 14.94 0.24
CA ARG A 147 -20.28 15.52 1.53
C ARG A 147 -21.32 14.67 2.25
N THR A 148 -22.24 14.06 1.50
CA THR A 148 -23.27 13.18 2.09
C THR A 148 -22.64 12.01 2.83
N LEU A 149 -21.58 11.42 2.27
CA LEU A 149 -20.82 10.37 2.95
C LEU A 149 -20.17 10.87 4.25
N GLU A 150 -19.55 12.04 4.21
CA GLU A 150 -18.88 12.63 5.38
C GLU A 150 -19.87 13.03 6.49
N ASP A 151 -21.07 13.46 6.13
CA ASP A 151 -22.15 13.79 7.07
C ASP A 151 -22.68 12.54 7.79
N LYS A 152 -22.63 11.37 7.11
CA LYS A 152 -23.02 10.07 7.65
C LYS A 152 -21.96 9.39 8.52
N MET A 153 -20.75 9.95 8.58
CA MET A 153 -19.68 9.41 9.41
C MET A 153 -19.86 9.78 10.89
N THR A 154 -19.49 8.85 11.77
CA THR A 154 -19.25 9.16 13.18
C THR A 154 -18.06 10.11 13.32
N GLU A 155 -17.89 10.73 14.49
CA GLU A 155 -16.76 11.63 14.73
C GLU A 155 -15.40 10.93 14.56
N THR A 156 -15.29 9.66 14.93
CA THR A 156 -14.06 8.88 14.75
C THR A 156 -13.81 8.55 13.28
N GLU A 157 -14.85 8.14 12.55
CA GLU A 157 -14.76 7.88 11.10
C GLU A 157 -14.40 9.15 10.34
N ARG A 158 -15.02 10.28 10.66
CA ARG A 158 -14.77 11.58 10.01
C ARG A 158 -13.32 12.02 10.22
N ARG A 159 -12.78 11.89 11.43
CA ARG A 159 -11.36 12.21 11.70
C ARG A 159 -10.41 11.33 10.89
N ALA A 160 -10.68 10.02 10.83
CA ALA A 160 -9.88 9.09 10.00
C ALA A 160 -10.02 9.40 8.50
N TRP A 161 -11.21 9.78 8.05
CA TRP A 161 -11.49 10.17 6.66
C TRP A 161 -10.77 11.45 6.26
N GLN A 162 -10.76 12.45 7.14
CA GLN A 162 -10.03 13.70 6.91
C GLN A 162 -8.52 13.45 6.84
N ALA A 163 -7.97 12.63 7.73
CA ALA A 163 -6.56 12.23 7.66
C ALA A 163 -6.24 11.50 6.33
N PHE A 164 -7.13 10.62 5.87
CA PHE A 164 -6.99 9.97 4.57
C PHE A 164 -7.04 10.98 3.42
N ARG A 165 -7.97 11.93 3.43
CA ARG A 165 -8.06 13.03 2.46
C ARG A 165 -6.77 13.84 2.39
N ASP A 166 -6.20 14.20 3.55
CA ASP A 166 -4.97 14.99 3.62
C ASP A 166 -3.80 14.22 3.00
N VAL A 167 -3.68 12.92 3.27
CA VAL A 167 -2.69 12.05 2.62
C VAL A 167 -2.93 11.99 1.11
N VAL A 168 -4.18 11.86 0.65
CA VAL A 168 -4.49 11.80 -0.78
C VAL A 168 -4.12 13.09 -1.52
N ASN A 169 -4.34 14.24 -0.88
CA ASN A 169 -4.07 15.57 -1.42
C ASN A 169 -2.59 15.99 -1.30
N GLY A 170 -1.83 15.36 -0.42
CA GLY A 170 -0.39 15.59 -0.25
C GLY A 170 0.51 14.88 -1.27
N PHE A 171 -0.08 14.05 -2.15
CA PHE A 171 0.59 13.42 -3.29
C PHE A 171 0.19 14.09 -4.59
#